data_AF-A0A1G6RS90-F1
#
_entry.id   AF-A0A1G6RS90-F1
#
_cell.length_a   1.000
_cell.length_b   1.000
_cell.length_c   1.000
_cell.angle_alpha   90.00
_cell.angle_beta   90.00
_cell.angle_gamma   90.00
#
_symmetry.space_group_name_H-M   'P 1'
#
loop_
_entity.id
_entity.type
_entity.pdbx_description
1 polymer ?
#
loop_
_entity_poly.entity_id
_entity_poly.type
_entity_poly.pdbx_seq_one_letter_code
_entity_poly.pdbx_strand_id
1 'polypeptide(L)'
;MRTRLLAAVACLSALAGCGGAEAEPPDVIVEYFDSNEVANDPFPTESCCEDRRAQFAAMGGPDAVIGGLLSVYSCEEDGVTSCELDAAQTETARDFAGDDGELFGRPILVQYADGDLEVVDLYIVQRSDGDTLLIDPDGRGYDGGLDDFRSGNDLFEAEDWIVTAEDIAGVDGGGGFTTVSAKTTPAWVPWAIGAAAALVALLLCLKIIARLRDHREPTRS
;
A
#
# COMPACT_ATOMS: atom_id res chain seq x y z
N MET A 1 10.42 49.55 16.23
CA MET A 1 10.99 48.34 16.89
C MET A 1 9.93 47.30 17.27
N ARG A 2 8.72 47.69 17.73
CA ARG A 2 7.63 46.74 18.08
C ARG A 2 6.98 46.00 16.91
N THR A 3 7.02 46.55 15.69
CA THR A 3 6.41 45.95 14.49
C THR A 3 7.17 44.77 13.89
N ARG A 4 8.44 44.54 14.25
CA ARG A 4 9.25 43.42 13.72
C ARG A 4 9.18 42.15 14.56
N LEU A 5 8.69 42.23 15.80
CA LEU A 5 8.53 41.05 16.67
C LEU A 5 7.25 40.25 16.34
N LEU A 6 6.20 40.91 15.86
CA LEU A 6 4.93 40.28 15.48
C LEU A 6 5.05 39.40 14.23
N ALA A 7 5.96 39.71 13.31
CA ALA A 7 6.20 38.89 12.11
C ALA A 7 6.89 37.55 12.42
N ALA A 8 7.68 37.48 13.50
CA ALA A 8 8.41 36.25 13.86
C ALA A 8 7.50 35.20 14.52
N VAL A 9 6.44 35.63 15.23
CA VAL A 9 5.49 34.72 15.89
C VAL A 9 4.49 34.13 14.89
N ALA A 10 4.09 34.88 13.85
CA ALA A 10 3.18 34.40 12.83
C ALA A 10 3.77 33.27 11.95
N CYS A 11 5.09 33.25 11.73
CA CYS A 11 5.75 32.18 10.97
C CYS A 11 5.83 30.84 11.73
N LEU A 12 5.81 30.85 13.06
CA LEU A 12 5.88 29.62 13.87
C LEU A 12 4.52 28.90 13.95
N SER A 13 3.41 29.61 13.77
CA SER A 13 2.06 29.03 13.78
C SER A 13 1.72 28.26 12.50
N ALA A 14 2.40 28.55 11.38
CA ALA A 14 2.17 27.89 10.10
C ALA A 14 2.81 26.49 10.01
N LEU A 15 3.73 26.15 10.91
CA LEU A 15 4.41 24.85 10.93
C LEU A 15 3.70 23.78 11.78
N ALA A 16 2.66 24.16 12.53
CA ALA A 16 1.89 23.23 13.37
C ALA A 16 0.79 22.47 12.61
N GLY A 17 0.63 22.72 11.30
CA GLY A 17 -0.43 22.15 10.47
C GLY A 17 -0.06 20.92 9.64
N CYS A 18 1.16 20.38 9.78
CA CYS A 18 1.60 19.22 8.99
C CYS A 18 1.20 17.89 9.68
N GLY A 19 -0.08 17.74 9.99
CA GLY A 19 -0.70 16.42 10.14
C GLY A 19 -1.34 16.11 8.81
N GLY A 20 -0.57 15.50 7.90
CA GLY A 20 -1.09 15.12 6.58
C GLY A 20 -2.31 14.22 6.80
N ALA A 21 -3.48 14.67 6.35
CA ALA A 21 -4.62 13.79 6.24
C ALA A 21 -4.20 12.68 5.26
N GLU A 22 -4.43 11.43 5.65
CA GLU A 22 -4.30 10.28 4.74
C GLU A 22 -5.16 10.59 3.50
N ALA A 23 -4.61 10.36 2.32
CA ALA A 23 -5.34 10.60 1.08
C ALA A 23 -6.63 9.76 1.09
N GLU A 24 -7.73 10.34 0.60
CA GLU A 24 -8.98 9.60 0.47
C GLU A 24 -8.76 8.47 -0.54
N PRO A 25 -9.12 7.21 -0.21
CA PRO A 25 -8.87 6.07 -1.09
C PRO A 25 -9.61 6.26 -2.43
N PRO A 26 -8.97 5.94 -3.56
CA PRO A 26 -9.64 5.92 -4.85
C PRO A 26 -10.65 4.76 -4.91
N ASP A 27 -11.62 4.88 -5.83
CA ASP A 27 -12.56 3.80 -6.12
C ASP A 27 -11.94 2.81 -7.13
N VAL A 28 -10.94 2.06 -6.65
CA VAL A 28 -10.18 1.08 -7.46
C VAL A 28 -11.11 0.02 -8.08
N ILE A 29 -12.18 -0.35 -7.37
CA ILE A 29 -13.17 -1.29 -7.87
C ILE A 29 -13.87 -0.69 -9.10
N VAL A 30 -14.38 0.55 -9.02
CA VAL A 30 -15.01 1.18 -10.19
C VAL A 30 -14.03 1.27 -11.36
N GLU A 31 -12.77 1.63 -11.12
CA GLU A 31 -11.76 1.69 -12.19
C GLU A 31 -11.54 0.32 -12.85
N TYR A 32 -11.47 -0.77 -12.06
CA TYR A 32 -11.36 -2.13 -12.60
C TYR A 32 -12.55 -2.56 -13.46
N PHE A 33 -13.76 -2.08 -13.15
CA PHE A 33 -14.95 -2.36 -13.95
C PHE A 33 -15.00 -1.57 -15.25
N ASP A 34 -14.29 -0.46 -15.31
CA ASP A 34 -14.28 0.46 -16.44
C ASP A 34 -13.07 0.28 -17.35
N SER A 35 -11.99 -0.32 -16.83
CA SER A 35 -10.75 -0.61 -17.56
C SER A 35 -10.75 -2.01 -18.18
N ASN A 36 -10.29 -2.08 -19.42
CA ASN A 36 -9.91 -3.34 -20.09
C ASN A 36 -8.40 -3.60 -20.06
N GLU A 37 -7.63 -2.65 -19.52
CA GLU A 37 -6.18 -2.66 -19.48
C GLU A 37 -5.75 -3.01 -18.06
N VAL A 38 -6.06 -4.25 -17.66
CA VAL A 38 -5.68 -4.79 -16.35
C VAL A 38 -4.69 -5.93 -16.56
N ALA A 39 -3.47 -5.78 -16.04
CA ALA A 39 -2.47 -6.83 -16.10
C ALA A 39 -2.90 -8.05 -15.28
N ASN A 40 -2.67 -9.25 -15.82
CA ASN A 40 -3.05 -10.54 -15.23
C ASN A 40 -4.56 -10.68 -14.91
N ASP A 41 -5.44 -9.97 -15.62
CA ASP A 41 -6.88 -10.05 -15.39
C ASP A 41 -7.42 -11.48 -15.63
N PRO A 42 -8.04 -12.13 -14.63
CA PRO A 42 -8.70 -13.42 -14.82
C PRO A 42 -10.01 -13.32 -15.59
N PHE A 43 -10.53 -12.10 -15.80
CA PHE A 43 -11.76 -11.84 -16.55
C PHE A 43 -11.53 -10.93 -17.77
N PRO A 44 -10.65 -11.31 -18.72
CA PRO A 44 -10.33 -10.45 -19.85
C PRO A 44 -11.51 -10.33 -20.80
N THR A 45 -11.67 -9.15 -21.40
CA THR A 45 -12.68 -8.87 -22.43
C THR A 45 -12.06 -8.27 -23.68
N GLU A 46 -12.39 -8.84 -24.83
CA GLU A 46 -11.88 -8.38 -26.13
C GLU A 46 -12.39 -6.98 -26.54
N SER A 47 -13.50 -6.52 -25.97
CA SER A 47 -14.19 -5.28 -26.33
C SER A 47 -14.36 -4.36 -25.12
N CYS A 48 -14.28 -3.04 -25.35
CA CYS A 48 -14.21 -2.05 -24.29
C CYS A 48 -15.53 -1.74 -23.59
N CYS A 49 -15.40 -1.42 -22.31
CA CYS A 49 -16.34 -0.72 -21.41
C CYS A 49 -17.75 -1.31 -21.28
N GLU A 50 -18.58 -1.23 -22.32
CA GLU A 50 -19.98 -1.67 -22.26
C GLU A 50 -20.07 -3.20 -22.19
N ASP A 51 -19.24 -3.90 -22.96
CA ASP A 51 -19.22 -5.35 -22.99
C ASP A 51 -18.64 -5.95 -21.70
N ARG A 52 -17.61 -5.30 -21.11
CA ARG A 52 -17.06 -5.67 -19.81
C ARG A 52 -18.09 -5.54 -18.70
N ARG A 53 -18.78 -4.40 -18.61
CA ARG A 53 -19.87 -4.21 -17.65
C ARG A 53 -21.01 -5.21 -17.87
N ALA A 54 -21.35 -5.53 -19.12
CA ALA A 54 -22.35 -6.54 -19.43
C ALA A 54 -21.92 -7.95 -19.01
N GLN A 55 -20.65 -8.31 -19.23
CA GLN A 55 -20.07 -9.58 -18.77
C GLN A 55 -20.12 -9.68 -17.25
N PHE A 56 -19.68 -8.64 -16.54
CA PHE A 56 -19.71 -8.59 -15.08
C PHE A 56 -21.14 -8.64 -14.51
N ALA A 57 -22.10 -7.98 -15.18
CA ALA A 57 -23.51 -8.12 -14.84
C ALA A 57 -24.00 -9.57 -15.02
N ALA A 58 -23.54 -10.28 -16.06
CA ALA A 58 -23.87 -11.68 -16.31
C ALA A 58 -23.22 -12.65 -15.29
N MET A 59 -22.09 -12.28 -14.70
CA MET A 59 -21.41 -13.04 -13.64
C MET A 59 -22.05 -12.87 -12.25
N GLY A 60 -23.07 -12.02 -12.12
CA GLY A 60 -23.76 -11.77 -10.85
C GLY A 60 -23.58 -10.36 -10.31
N GLY A 61 -22.94 -9.47 -11.05
CA GLY A 61 -22.71 -8.07 -10.67
C GLY A 61 -21.42 -7.86 -9.90
N PRO A 62 -21.19 -6.63 -9.39
CA PRO A 62 -19.89 -6.25 -8.84
C PRO A 62 -19.37 -7.11 -7.69
N ASP A 63 -20.23 -7.41 -6.72
CA ASP A 63 -19.83 -8.21 -5.54
C ASP A 63 -19.42 -9.64 -5.92
N ALA A 64 -20.07 -10.24 -6.93
CA ALA A 64 -19.75 -11.58 -7.39
C ALA A 64 -18.40 -11.62 -8.14
N VAL A 65 -18.12 -10.58 -8.93
CA VAL A 65 -16.86 -10.46 -9.67
C VAL A 65 -15.71 -10.18 -8.71
N ILE A 66 -15.85 -9.21 -7.80
CA ILE A 66 -14.83 -8.93 -6.79
C ILE A 66 -14.64 -10.13 -5.86
N GLY A 67 -15.73 -10.79 -5.45
CA GLY A 67 -15.66 -12.02 -4.67
C GLY A 67 -14.92 -13.14 -5.37
N GLY A 68 -15.14 -13.32 -6.68
CA GLY A 68 -14.38 -14.27 -7.49
C GLY A 68 -12.91 -13.87 -7.66
N LEU A 69 -12.66 -12.61 -7.99
CA LEU A 69 -11.33 -12.05 -8.21
C LEU A 69 -10.42 -12.23 -6.99
N LEU A 70 -10.93 -11.89 -5.80
CA LEU A 70 -10.16 -11.87 -4.56
C LEU A 70 -10.33 -13.16 -3.75
N SER A 71 -10.98 -14.19 -4.31
CA SER A 71 -11.19 -15.46 -3.61
C SER A 71 -9.87 -16.20 -3.36
N VAL A 72 -9.82 -16.93 -2.25
CA VAL A 72 -8.73 -17.87 -1.98
C VAL A 72 -9.01 -19.16 -2.72
N TYR A 73 -7.97 -19.75 -3.29
CA TYR A 73 -8.05 -21.04 -3.95
C TYR A 73 -6.94 -21.96 -3.43
N SER A 74 -7.24 -23.25 -3.31
CA SER A 74 -6.25 -24.25 -2.91
C SER A 74 -5.28 -24.51 -4.07
N CYS A 75 -3.99 -24.61 -3.77
CA CYS A 75 -2.96 -24.99 -4.73
C CYS A 75 -2.92 -26.51 -5.00
N GLU A 76 -3.66 -27.32 -4.23
CA GLU A 76 -3.63 -28.79 -4.29
C GLU A 76 -4.72 -29.41 -5.17
N GLU A 77 -5.71 -28.64 -5.64
CA GLU A 77 -6.87 -29.19 -6.36
C GLU A 77 -6.51 -29.69 -7.78
N ASP A 78 -6.48 -31.02 -7.93
CA ASP A 78 -6.80 -31.88 -9.09
C ASP A 78 -6.60 -31.30 -10.52
N GLY A 79 -5.52 -30.54 -10.75
CA GLY A 79 -4.95 -30.28 -12.07
C GLY A 79 -5.56 -29.14 -12.89
N VAL A 80 -6.27 -28.18 -12.27
CA VAL A 80 -6.76 -26.97 -12.97
C VAL A 80 -6.07 -25.68 -12.49
N THR A 81 -5.70 -25.59 -11.21
CA THR A 81 -5.02 -24.42 -10.61
C THR A 81 -3.91 -24.91 -9.68
N SER A 82 -2.73 -25.16 -10.24
CA SER A 82 -1.53 -25.39 -9.43
C SER A 82 -0.80 -24.06 -9.26
N CYS A 83 -0.54 -23.66 -8.02
CA CYS A 83 0.32 -22.52 -7.75
C CYS A 83 1.74 -22.84 -8.22
N GLU A 84 2.27 -22.06 -9.16
CA GLU A 84 3.66 -22.18 -9.60
C GLU A 84 4.54 -21.33 -8.68
N LEU A 85 4.96 -21.91 -7.56
CA LEU A 85 5.88 -21.26 -6.64
C LEU A 85 7.30 -21.30 -7.19
N ASP A 86 8.02 -20.19 -7.05
CA ASP A 86 9.45 -20.17 -7.30
C ASP A 86 10.25 -20.77 -6.12
N ALA A 87 11.58 -20.74 -6.23
CA ALA A 87 12.45 -21.29 -5.21
C ALA A 87 12.39 -20.53 -3.87
N ALA A 88 12.26 -19.21 -3.90
CA ALA A 88 12.23 -18.38 -2.69
C ALA A 88 10.91 -18.56 -1.94
N GLN A 89 9.79 -18.58 -2.67
CA GLN A 89 8.46 -18.86 -2.12
C GLN A 89 8.39 -20.27 -1.53
N THR A 90 8.93 -21.26 -2.24
CA THR A 90 8.99 -22.65 -1.75
C THR A 90 9.83 -22.77 -0.47
N GLU A 91 10.97 -22.07 -0.40
CA GLU A 91 11.82 -22.05 0.79
C GLU A 91 11.10 -21.42 1.98
N THR A 92 10.52 -20.24 1.81
CA THR A 92 9.75 -19.54 2.86
C THR A 92 8.56 -20.37 3.35
N ALA A 93 7.80 -20.99 2.43
CA ALA A 93 6.68 -21.85 2.79
C ALA A 93 7.13 -23.05 3.62
N ARG A 94 8.19 -23.74 3.19
CA ARG A 94 8.76 -24.89 3.91
C ARG A 94 9.32 -24.48 5.27
N ASP A 95 10.00 -23.34 5.38
CA ASP A 95 10.56 -22.86 6.63
C ASP A 95 9.48 -22.54 7.67
N PHE A 96 8.31 -22.07 7.23
CA PHE A 96 7.18 -21.79 8.10
C PHE A 96 6.38 -23.03 8.49
N ALA A 97 5.96 -23.84 7.50
CA ALA A 97 4.99 -24.92 7.70
C ALA A 97 5.54 -26.35 7.62
N GLY A 98 6.79 -26.52 7.18
CA GLY A 98 7.35 -27.83 6.87
C GLY A 98 6.84 -28.39 5.53
N ASP A 99 7.05 -29.69 5.31
CA ASP A 99 6.68 -30.36 4.06
C ASP A 99 5.18 -30.69 3.95
N ASP A 100 4.43 -30.62 5.05
CA ASP A 100 3.00 -30.95 5.14
C ASP A 100 2.11 -29.69 5.25
N GLY A 101 2.64 -28.51 4.91
CA GLY A 101 1.88 -27.26 4.90
C GLY A 101 0.90 -27.19 3.73
N GLU A 102 -0.29 -26.68 3.98
CA GLU A 102 -1.28 -26.44 2.92
C GLU A 102 -0.99 -25.10 2.24
N LEU A 103 -1.02 -25.08 0.91
CA LEU A 103 -0.76 -23.88 0.11
C LEU A 103 -2.04 -23.39 -0.57
N PHE A 104 -2.22 -22.08 -0.55
CA PHE A 104 -3.33 -21.39 -1.18
C PHE A 104 -2.82 -20.19 -1.98
N GLY A 105 -3.52 -19.85 -3.07
CA GLY A 105 -3.34 -18.59 -3.76
C GLY A 105 -4.34 -17.54 -3.29
N ARG A 106 -3.90 -16.28 -3.26
CA ARG A 106 -4.69 -15.11 -2.85
C ARG A 106 -4.38 -13.94 -3.79
N PRO A 107 -5.24 -13.67 -4.77
CA PRO A 107 -5.08 -12.49 -5.62
C PRO A 107 -5.40 -11.21 -4.84
N ILE A 108 -4.67 -10.14 -5.15
CA ILE A 108 -5.02 -8.77 -4.79
C ILE A 108 -5.14 -7.93 -6.06
N LEU A 109 -5.99 -6.91 -6.04
CA LEU A 109 -6.08 -5.93 -7.13
C LEU A 109 -5.29 -4.69 -6.72
N VAL A 110 -4.32 -4.31 -7.55
CA VAL A 110 -3.45 -3.15 -7.34
C VAL A 110 -3.79 -2.06 -8.33
N GLN A 111 -3.87 -0.82 -7.86
CA GLN A 111 -3.81 0.38 -8.67
C GLN A 111 -2.51 1.11 -8.39
N TYR A 112 -1.66 1.25 -9.41
CA TYR A 112 -0.41 1.97 -9.33
C TYR A 112 -0.62 3.48 -9.38
N ALA A 113 0.38 4.24 -8.94
CA ALA A 113 0.33 5.71 -8.90
C ALA A 113 0.08 6.39 -10.27
N ASP A 114 0.41 5.73 -11.39
CA ASP A 114 0.13 6.20 -12.75
C ASP A 114 -1.29 5.84 -13.26
N GLY A 115 -2.03 5.06 -12.48
CA GLY A 115 -3.39 4.61 -12.78
C GLY A 115 -3.46 3.19 -13.35
N ASP A 116 -2.32 2.55 -13.63
CA ASP A 116 -2.31 1.18 -14.16
C ASP A 116 -2.89 0.20 -13.13
N LEU A 117 -3.59 -0.81 -13.63
CA LEU A 117 -4.21 -1.85 -12.81
C LEU A 117 -3.54 -3.20 -13.04
N GLU A 118 -3.33 -3.94 -11.96
CA GLU A 118 -2.77 -5.29 -12.00
C GLU A 118 -3.41 -6.20 -10.96
N VAL A 119 -3.65 -7.45 -11.33
CA VAL A 119 -3.95 -8.52 -10.39
C VAL A 119 -2.63 -9.19 -10.01
N VAL A 120 -2.28 -9.14 -8.73
CA VAL A 120 -1.06 -9.74 -8.20
C VAL A 120 -1.43 -10.94 -7.35
N ASP A 121 -0.84 -12.09 -7.65
CA ASP A 121 -0.98 -13.29 -6.84
C ASP A 121 -0.05 -13.24 -5.63
N LEU A 122 -0.66 -13.34 -4.44
CA LEU A 122 0.03 -13.69 -3.21
C LEU A 122 -0.23 -15.16 -2.90
N TYR A 123 0.56 -15.72 -1.99
CA TYR A 123 0.40 -17.09 -1.53
C TYR A 123 0.15 -17.11 -0.02
N ILE A 124 -0.64 -18.07 0.44
CA ILE A 124 -0.83 -18.32 1.87
C ILE A 124 -0.36 -19.74 2.12
N VAL A 125 0.53 -19.89 3.09
CA VAL A 125 0.86 -21.21 3.64
C VAL A 125 0.18 -21.35 5.00
N GLN A 126 -0.54 -22.44 5.20
CA GLN A 126 -1.18 -22.78 6.47
C GLN A 126 -0.51 -24.00 7.09
N ARG A 127 -0.22 -23.90 8.38
CA ARG A 127 0.26 -24.99 9.21
C ARG A 127 -0.89 -25.84 9.73
N SER A 128 -0.58 -27.07 10.14
CA SER A 128 -1.54 -27.98 10.78
C SER A 128 -2.19 -27.48 12.08
N ASP A 129 -1.62 -26.46 12.74
CA ASP A 129 -2.21 -25.79 13.91
C ASP A 129 -3.16 -24.63 13.55
N GLY A 130 -3.29 -24.31 12.26
CA GLY A 130 -4.14 -23.25 11.73
C GLY A 130 -3.43 -21.91 11.53
N ASP A 131 -2.17 -21.79 11.97
CA ASP A 131 -1.40 -20.56 11.76
C ASP A 131 -1.08 -20.38 10.28
N THR A 132 -1.21 -19.15 9.79
CA THR A 132 -1.04 -18.78 8.39
C THR A 132 0.10 -17.78 8.20
N LEU A 133 0.82 -17.89 7.09
CA LEU A 133 1.80 -16.91 6.64
C LEU A 133 1.46 -16.48 5.21
N LEU A 134 1.35 -15.17 4.99
CA LEU A 134 1.22 -14.61 3.65
C LEU A 134 2.62 -14.52 3.02
N ILE A 135 2.78 -14.92 1.77
CA ILE A 135 4.02 -14.93 1.02
C ILE A 135 3.81 -14.13 -0.25
N ASP A 136 4.72 -13.22 -0.56
CA ASP A 136 4.64 -12.37 -1.73
C ASP A 136 5.36 -12.94 -2.97
N PRO A 137 5.25 -12.29 -4.15
CA PRO A 137 5.95 -12.69 -5.36
C PRO A 137 7.48 -12.82 -5.23
N ASP A 138 8.11 -12.09 -4.31
CA ASP A 138 9.56 -12.13 -4.05
C ASP A 138 9.96 -13.19 -2.99
N GLY A 139 8.97 -13.94 -2.49
CA GLY A 139 9.16 -14.98 -1.47
C GLY A 139 9.28 -14.45 -0.05
N ARG A 140 8.97 -13.18 0.23
CA ARG A 140 8.96 -12.63 1.59
C ARG A 140 7.68 -13.04 2.32
N GLY A 141 7.82 -13.47 3.57
CA GLY A 141 6.72 -13.88 4.45
C GLY A 141 6.23 -12.78 5.40
N TYR A 142 4.93 -12.77 5.69
CA TYR A 142 4.24 -11.83 6.57
C TYR A 142 3.24 -12.58 7.47
N ASP A 143 3.50 -12.58 8.78
CA ASP A 143 2.67 -13.29 9.78
C ASP A 143 1.72 -12.36 10.52
N GLY A 144 1.89 -11.04 10.38
CA GLY A 144 1.01 -10.02 10.96
C GLY A 144 -0.15 -9.58 10.05
N GLY A 145 -0.40 -10.29 8.94
CA GLY A 145 -1.48 -10.00 8.00
C GLY A 145 -1.27 -8.71 7.20
N LEU A 146 -2.36 -7.98 6.93
CA LEU A 146 -2.37 -6.85 6.01
C LEU A 146 -1.45 -5.70 6.44
N ASP A 147 -1.40 -5.38 7.74
CA ASP A 147 -0.57 -4.27 8.24
C ASP A 147 0.92 -4.61 8.16
N ASP A 148 1.29 -5.86 8.45
CA ASP A 148 2.68 -6.33 8.32
C ASP A 148 3.11 -6.32 6.85
N PHE A 149 2.27 -6.86 5.96
CA PHE A 149 2.47 -6.80 4.51
C PHE A 149 2.71 -5.36 4.03
N ARG A 150 1.81 -4.42 4.36
CA ARG A 150 1.94 -3.02 3.95
C ARG A 150 3.18 -2.33 4.54
N SER A 151 3.69 -2.77 5.68
CA SER A 151 4.86 -2.16 6.31
C SER A 151 6.18 -2.74 5.81
N GLY A 152 6.18 -4.00 5.36
CA GLY A 152 7.38 -4.77 5.05
C GLY A 152 7.54 -5.16 3.58
N ASN A 153 6.58 -4.89 2.69
CA ASN A 153 6.73 -5.20 1.26
C ASN A 153 7.65 -4.21 0.55
N ASP A 154 8.40 -4.73 -0.42
CA ASP A 154 9.26 -3.97 -1.34
C ASP A 154 8.67 -3.92 -2.76
N LEU A 155 7.45 -4.43 -2.94
CA LEU A 155 6.76 -4.55 -4.23
C LEU A 155 6.12 -3.24 -4.67
N PHE A 156 5.56 -2.52 -3.71
CA PHE A 156 4.72 -1.36 -3.96
C PHE A 156 5.29 -0.10 -3.31
N GLU A 157 4.82 1.04 -3.78
CA GLU A 157 5.10 2.36 -3.24
C GLU A 157 3.95 2.84 -2.35
N ALA A 158 4.16 3.96 -1.64
CA ALA A 158 3.17 4.49 -0.71
C ALA A 158 1.93 5.08 -1.42
N GLU A 159 2.10 5.46 -2.69
CA GLU A 159 1.06 6.04 -3.54
C GLU A 159 0.18 5.00 -4.23
N ASP A 160 0.60 3.72 -4.24
CA ASP A 160 -0.17 2.63 -4.81
C ASP A 160 -1.29 2.21 -3.85
N TRP A 161 -2.36 1.65 -4.41
CA TRP A 161 -3.54 1.21 -3.66
C TRP A 161 -3.82 -0.26 -3.93
N ILE A 162 -4.21 -0.99 -2.90
CA ILE A 162 -4.60 -2.39 -3.01
C ILE A 162 -6.04 -2.59 -2.55
N VAL A 163 -6.79 -3.39 -3.30
CA VAL A 163 -8.06 -3.98 -2.89
C VAL A 163 -7.80 -5.44 -2.56
N THR A 164 -8.16 -5.83 -1.34
CA THR A 164 -7.92 -7.17 -0.82
C THR A 164 -8.99 -7.56 0.21
N ALA A 165 -8.99 -8.82 0.64
CA ALA A 165 -9.79 -9.25 1.78
C ALA A 165 -9.31 -8.55 3.07
N GLU A 166 -10.23 -8.22 3.97
CA GLU A 166 -9.89 -7.64 5.28
C GLU A 166 -8.92 -8.54 6.07
N ASP A 167 -9.12 -9.86 5.98
CA ASP A 167 -8.17 -10.88 6.43
C ASP A 167 -7.42 -11.47 5.23
N ILE A 168 -6.37 -10.78 4.80
CA ILE A 168 -5.59 -11.15 3.61
C ILE A 168 -4.93 -12.55 3.72
N ALA A 169 -4.62 -13.00 4.94
CA ALA A 169 -4.00 -14.29 5.20
C ALA A 169 -5.01 -15.38 5.61
N GLY A 170 -6.28 -15.02 5.82
CA GLY A 170 -7.34 -15.96 6.13
C GLY A 170 -7.59 -16.91 4.95
N VAL A 171 -7.84 -18.19 5.24
CA VAL A 171 -8.19 -19.21 4.23
C VAL A 171 -9.69 -19.54 4.23
N ASP A 172 -10.38 -19.12 5.29
CA ASP A 172 -11.84 -19.17 5.34
C ASP A 172 -12.33 -18.10 4.36
N GLY A 173 -12.89 -18.49 3.20
CA GLY A 173 -13.31 -17.59 2.12
C GLY A 173 -14.46 -16.61 2.44
N GLY A 174 -14.60 -16.18 3.70
CA GLY A 174 -15.50 -15.13 4.16
C GLY A 174 -14.74 -13.88 4.59
N GLY A 175 -15.43 -12.74 4.57
CA GLY A 175 -14.86 -11.45 5.00
C GLY A 175 -15.36 -10.31 4.11
N GLY A 176 -15.13 -9.07 4.56
CA GLY A 176 -15.27 -7.90 3.70
C GLY A 176 -14.05 -7.73 2.80
N PHE A 177 -14.16 -6.80 1.86
CA PHE A 177 -13.03 -6.28 1.10
C PHE A 177 -12.69 -4.89 1.60
N THR A 178 -11.41 -4.54 1.55
CA THR A 178 -10.92 -3.22 1.95
C THR A 178 -9.99 -2.66 0.90
N THR A 179 -10.00 -1.34 0.76
CA THR A 179 -9.07 -0.59 -0.09
C THR A 179 -8.13 0.20 0.81
N VAL A 180 -6.83 -0.05 0.69
CA VAL A 180 -5.79 0.55 1.54
C VAL A 180 -4.58 0.95 0.69
N SER A 181 -3.73 1.83 1.22
CA SER A 181 -2.43 2.08 0.58
C SER A 181 -1.61 0.79 0.57
N ALA A 182 -0.94 0.50 -0.54
CA ALA A 182 -0.14 -0.70 -0.71
C ALA A 182 1.07 -0.74 0.25
N LYS A 183 1.59 0.45 0.60
CA LYS A 183 2.70 0.62 1.54
C LYS A 183 2.39 1.65 2.61
N THR A 184 2.82 1.37 3.83
CA THR A 184 2.76 2.35 4.93
C THR A 184 4.06 3.15 4.97
N THR A 185 3.94 4.46 5.16
CA THR A 185 5.11 5.30 5.41
C THR A 185 5.64 5.00 6.83
N PRO A 186 6.93 4.68 7.01
CA PRO A 186 7.48 4.39 8.33
C PRO A 186 7.25 5.57 9.29
N ALA A 187 6.82 5.26 10.52
CA ALA A 187 6.42 6.26 11.51
C ALA A 187 7.51 7.29 11.85
N TRP A 188 8.80 7.00 11.58
CA TRP A 188 9.91 7.93 11.82
C TRP A 188 10.08 9.00 10.72
N VAL A 189 9.55 8.77 9.51
CA VAL A 189 9.75 9.67 8.37
C VAL A 189 9.14 11.07 8.62
N PRO A 190 7.89 11.20 9.13
CA PRO A 190 7.34 12.52 9.47
C PRO A 190 8.19 13.27 10.51
N TRP A 191 8.73 12.55 11.49
CA TRP A 191 9.62 13.13 12.50
C TRP A 191 10.94 13.61 11.91
N ALA A 192 11.54 12.83 10.99
CA ALA A 192 12.76 13.23 10.30
C ALA A 192 12.54 14.48 9.44
N ILE A 193 11.43 14.54 8.69
CA ILE A 193 11.05 15.73 7.91
C ILE A 193 10.85 16.94 8.84
N GLY A 194 10.12 16.75 9.95
CA GLY A 194 9.91 17.80 10.95
C GLY A 194 11.21 18.32 11.56
N ALA A 195 12.13 17.42 11.92
CA ALA A 195 13.43 17.76 12.47
C ALA A 195 14.31 18.51 11.45
N ALA A 196 14.31 18.06 10.19
CA ALA A 196 15.03 18.71 9.11
C ALA A 196 14.49 20.14 8.85
N ALA A 197 13.16 20.30 8.78
CA ALA A 197 12.52 21.60 8.59
C ALA A 197 12.83 22.57 9.75
N ALA A 198 12.78 22.08 11.00
CA ALA A 198 13.14 22.87 12.19
C ALA A 198 14.60 23.34 12.15
N LEU A 199 15.53 22.48 11.72
CA LEU A 199 16.94 22.82 11.61
C LEU A 199 17.19 23.90 10.54
N VAL A 200 16.53 23.78 9.37
CA VAL A 200 16.61 24.81 8.31
C VAL A 200 16.07 26.15 8.80
N ALA A 201 14.94 26.16 9.50
CA ALA A 201 14.37 27.37 10.08
C ALA A 201 15.33 28.03 11.09
N LEU A 202 15.95 27.23 11.96
CA LEU A 202 16.94 27.71 12.93
C LEU A 202 18.14 28.38 12.23
N LEU A 203 18.70 27.73 11.21
CA LEU A 203 19.84 28.27 10.45
C LEU A 203 19.49 29.59 9.74
N LEU A 204 18.29 29.68 9.16
CA LEU A 204 17.79 30.93 8.56
C LEU A 204 17.65 32.04 9.58
N CYS A 205 17.08 31.75 10.76
CA CYS A 205 16.99 32.71 11.86
C CYS A 205 18.38 33.20 12.31
N LEU A 206 19.34 32.29 12.49
CA LEU A 206 20.71 32.65 12.87
C LEU A 206 21.37 33.55 11.81
N LYS A 207 21.18 33.24 10.52
CA LYS A 207 21.71 34.05 9.40
C LYS A 207 21.11 35.45 9.35
N ILE A 208 19.81 35.59 9.62
CA ILE A 208 19.14 36.89 9.70
C ILE A 208 19.67 37.69 10.90
N ILE A 209 19.82 37.05 12.06
CA ILE A 209 20.36 37.70 13.27
C ILE A 209 21.79 38.19 13.02
N ALA A 210 22.64 37.37 12.39
CA ALA A 210 24.01 37.75 12.03
C ALA A 210 24.03 38.99 11.12
N ARG A 211 23.24 38.99 10.02
CA ARG A 211 23.14 40.17 9.13
C ARG A 211 22.63 41.43 9.86
N LEU A 212 21.70 41.28 10.78
CA LEU A 212 21.19 42.41 11.56
C LEU A 212 22.21 42.95 12.58
N ARG A 213 23.14 42.11 13.04
CA ARG A 213 24.27 42.55 13.87
C ARG A 213 25.29 43.33 13.05
N ASP A 214 25.65 42.83 11.87
CA ASP A 214 26.61 43.50 10.97
C ASP A 214 26.11 44.89 10.53
N HIS A 215 24.80 45.05 10.31
CA HIS A 215 24.21 46.37 10.00
C HIS A 215 24.08 47.32 11.20
N ARG A 216 24.34 46.87 12.43
CA ARG A 216 24.29 47.68 13.65
C ARG A 216 25.65 48.18 14.11
N GLU A 217 26.68 48.08 13.29
CA GLU A 217 27.94 48.79 13.49
C GLU A 217 27.96 50.13 12.70
N PRO A 218 27.29 51.20 13.15
CA PRO A 218 27.53 52.53 12.61
C PRO A 218 28.80 53.11 13.26
N THR A 219 29.77 53.43 12.41
CA THR A 219 30.73 54.55 12.53
C THR A 219 30.80 55.22 13.91
N ARG A 220 31.72 54.73 14.76
CA ARG A 220 32.36 55.58 15.77
C ARG A 220 33.37 56.47 15.03
N SER A 221 32.91 57.65 14.61
CA SER A 221 33.76 58.81 14.33
C SER A 221 33.73 59.73 15.54
#